data_AF-A0AAD4HDU4-F1
#
_entry.id   AF-A0AAD4HDU4-F1
#
_cell.length_a   1.000
_cell.length_b   1.000
_cell.length_c   1.000
_cell.angle_alpha   90.00
_cell.angle_beta   90.00
_cell.angle_gamma   90.00
#
_symmetry.space_group_name_H-M   'P 1'
#
loop_
_entity.id
_entity.type
_entity.pdbx_description
1 polymer ?
#
loop_
_entity_poly.entity_id
_entity_poly.type
_entity_poly.pdbx_seq_one_letter_code
_entity_poly.pdbx_strand_id
1 'polypeptide(L)'
;LEMSLREGQANDALHNLRIYLCNKAILFRTTVRQAKSQALKTRAWSQVTSVQQAVSLHASIYTKTRKQMMKLEPGQDQLQKYKPLLREQLKISTAVGDPNARGQ
;
A
#
# COMPACT_ATOMS: atom_id res chain seq x y z
N LEU A 1 17.48 11.04 19.93
CA LEU A 1 17.31 11.84 18.69
C LEU A 1 17.09 10.94 17.48
N GLU A 2 18.03 10.06 17.12
CA GLU A 2 17.91 9.19 15.94
C GLU A 2 16.65 8.31 15.93
N MET A 3 16.28 7.67 17.05
CA MET A 3 15.07 6.85 17.12
C MET A 3 13.81 7.64 16.72
N SER A 4 13.61 8.83 17.30
CA SER A 4 12.46 9.69 17.00
C SER A 4 12.39 10.10 15.52
N LEU A 5 13.53 10.31 14.87
CA LEU A 5 13.57 10.57 13.43
C LEU A 5 13.08 9.36 12.63
N ARG A 6 13.51 8.16 13.01
CA ARG A 6 13.03 6.91 12.38
C ARG A 6 11.54 6.72 12.60
N GLU A 7 11.03 7.04 13.78
CA GLU A 7 9.60 6.99 14.06
C GLU A 7 8.79 7.88 13.11
N GLY A 8 9.22 9.13 12.92
CA GLY A 8 8.63 10.02 11.92
C GLY A 8 8.62 9.40 10.52
N GLN A 9 9.79 8.93 10.06
CA GLN A 9 9.93 8.27 8.75
C GLN A 9 9.02 7.04 8.59
N ALA A 10 8.88 6.23 9.64
CA ALA A 10 8.03 5.05 9.62
C ALA A 10 6.55 5.44 9.55
N ASN A 11 6.12 6.43 10.34
CA ASN A 11 4.75 6.94 10.33
C ASN A 11 4.37 7.56 8.98
N ASP A 12 5.25 8.36 8.39
CA ASP A 12 5.04 8.96 7.07
C ASP A 12 4.95 7.90 5.97
N ALA A 13 5.82 6.88 6.02
CA ALA A 13 5.77 5.77 5.07
C ALA A 13 4.46 4.97 5.20
N LEU A 14 4.01 4.67 6.42
CA LEU A 14 2.74 3.98 6.66
C LEU A 14 1.53 4.82 6.25
N HIS A 15 1.54 6.12 6.51
CA HIS A 15 0.48 7.04 6.10
C HIS A 15 0.35 7.08 4.58
N ASN A 16 1.46 7.30 3.87
CA ASN A 16 1.48 7.29 2.40
C ASN A 16 1.04 5.94 1.84
N LEU A 17 1.47 4.82 2.45
CA LEU A 17 1.03 3.49 2.04
C LEU A 17 -0.50 3.35 2.09
N ARG A 18 -1.15 3.84 3.16
CA ARG A 18 -2.62 3.85 3.26
C ARG A 18 -3.25 4.70 2.16
N ILE A 19 -2.73 5.90 1.90
CA ILE A 19 -3.23 6.78 0.83
C ILE A 19 -3.16 6.09 -0.53
N TYR A 20 -2.01 5.51 -0.89
CA TYR A 20 -1.85 4.87 -2.19
C TYR A 20 -2.66 3.59 -2.34
N LEU A 21 -2.85 2.82 -1.25
CA LEU A 21 -3.76 1.68 -1.28
C LEU A 21 -5.21 2.12 -1.50
N CYS A 22 -5.67 3.17 -0.81
CA CYS A 22 -6.99 3.75 -1.04
C CYS A 22 -7.14 4.25 -2.49
N ASN A 23 -6.15 4.99 -3.01
CA ASN A 23 -6.15 5.49 -4.38
C ASN A 23 -6.23 4.34 -5.39
N LYS A 24 -5.45 3.27 -5.20
CA LYS A 24 -5.48 2.09 -6.06
C LYS A 24 -6.86 1.41 -6.05
N ALA A 25 -7.51 1.31 -4.89
CA ALA A 25 -8.87 0.77 -4.77
C ALA A 25 -9.89 1.63 -5.54
N ILE A 26 -9.79 2.96 -5.42
CA ILE A 26 -10.64 3.91 -6.13
C ILE A 26 -10.44 3.76 -7.65
N LEU A 27 -9.19 3.81 -8.13
CA LEU A 27 -8.86 3.65 -9.57
C LEU A 27 -9.38 2.34 -10.15
N PHE A 28 -9.35 1.26 -9.38
CA PHE A 28 -9.90 -0.01 -9.83
C PHE A 28 -11.41 0.09 -10.07
N ARG A 29 -12.15 0.74 -9.17
CA ARG A 29 -13.60 0.91 -9.27
C ARG A 29 -14.02 1.92 -10.33
N THR A 30 -13.35 3.07 -10.41
CA THR A 30 -13.77 4.20 -11.25
C THR A 30 -13.20 4.15 -12.65
N THR A 31 -11.98 3.63 -12.83
CA THR A 31 -11.30 3.64 -14.13
C THR A 31 -11.24 2.25 -14.74
N VAL A 32 -10.69 1.26 -14.02
CA VAL A 32 -10.46 -0.08 -14.59
C VAL A 32 -11.79 -0.77 -14.93
N ARG A 33 -12.73 -0.82 -13.99
CA ARG A 33 -14.05 -1.46 -14.22
C ARG A 33 -14.91 -0.74 -15.27
N GLN A 34 -14.72 0.56 -15.45
CA GLN A 34 -15.52 1.38 -16.39
C GLN A 34 -14.91 1.46 -17.80
N ALA A 35 -13.69 0.95 -18.01
CA ALA A 35 -13.00 1.05 -19.29
C ALA A 35 -13.63 0.13 -20.37
N LYS A 36 -14.31 0.74 -21.36
CA LYS A 36 -15.05 0.02 -22.40
C LYS A 36 -14.23 -0.36 -23.64
N SER A 37 -13.11 0.31 -23.90
CA SER A 37 -12.24 0.03 -25.05
C SER A 37 -10.85 -0.45 -24.62
N GLN A 38 -10.15 -1.11 -25.54
CA GLN A 38 -8.80 -1.62 -25.27
C GLN A 38 -7.83 -0.48 -24.89
N ALA A 39 -7.88 0.65 -25.61
CA ALA A 39 -7.06 1.82 -25.30
C ALA A 39 -7.32 2.37 -23.88
N LEU A 40 -8.59 2.42 -23.46
CA LEU A 40 -8.96 2.85 -22.11
C LEU A 40 -8.50 1.84 -21.05
N LYS A 41 -8.61 0.54 -21.31
CA LYS A 41 -8.12 -0.51 -20.41
C LYS A 41 -6.62 -0.40 -20.21
N THR A 42 -5.85 -0.26 -21.29
CA THR A 42 -4.39 -0.08 -21.22
C THR A 42 -4.01 1.16 -20.40
N ARG A 43 -4.70 2.29 -20.60
CA ARG A 43 -4.48 3.51 -19.81
C ARG A 43 -4.82 3.30 -18.32
N ALA A 44 -5.94 2.65 -18.03
CA ALA A 44 -6.34 2.35 -16.65
C ALA A 44 -5.31 1.46 -15.92
N TRP A 45 -4.80 0.43 -16.60
CA TRP A 45 -3.75 -0.43 -16.05
C TRP A 45 -2.41 0.29 -15.87
N SER A 46 -2.07 1.23 -16.74
CA SER A 46 -0.89 2.09 -16.56
C SER A 46 -1.01 2.93 -15.29
N GLN A 47 -2.17 3.52 -15.02
CA GLN A 47 -2.43 4.28 -13.78
C GLN A 47 -2.34 3.37 -12.54
N VAL A 48 -2.92 2.17 -12.57
CA VAL A 48 -2.82 1.20 -11.47
C VAL A 48 -1.36 0.80 -11.23
N THR A 49 -0.58 0.60 -12.30
CA THR A 49 0.84 0.27 -12.21
C THR A 49 1.64 1.39 -11.55
N SER A 50 1.38 2.65 -11.93
CA SER A 50 2.01 3.82 -11.31
C SER A 50 1.72 3.90 -9.80
N VAL A 51 0.46 3.72 -9.38
CA VAL A 51 0.12 3.70 -7.96
C VAL A 51 0.74 2.48 -7.25
N GLN A 52 0.81 1.32 -7.90
CA GLN A 52 1.49 0.16 -7.34
C GLN A 52 3.00 0.41 -7.12
N GLN A 53 3.66 1.16 -8.00
CA GLN A 53 5.06 1.55 -7.80
C GLN A 53 5.22 2.44 -6.57
N ALA A 54 4.30 3.40 -6.35
CA ALA A 54 4.29 4.22 -5.14
C ALA A 54 4.07 3.39 -3.87
N VAL A 55 3.14 2.42 -3.88
CA VAL A 55 2.95 1.46 -2.77
C VAL A 55 4.25 0.70 -2.48
N SER A 56 4.91 0.17 -3.53
CA SER A 56 6.17 -0.58 -3.39
C SER A 56 7.30 0.29 -2.83
N LEU A 57 7.38 1.56 -3.25
CA LEU A 57 8.36 2.52 -2.74
C LEU A 57 8.18 2.75 -1.24
N HIS A 58 6.96 3.10 -0.80
CA HIS A 58 6.71 3.39 0.61
C HIS A 58 6.82 2.14 1.50
N ALA A 59 6.44 0.96 1.00
CA ALA A 59 6.70 -0.31 1.67
C ALA A 59 8.19 -0.58 1.88
N SER A 60 9.02 -0.28 0.87
CA SER A 60 10.47 -0.41 0.94
C SER A 60 11.08 0.58 1.94
N ILE A 61 10.63 1.85 1.91
CA ILE A 61 11.06 2.88 2.88
C ILE A 61 10.74 2.41 4.30
N TYR A 62 9.50 2.03 4.58
CA TYR A 62 9.11 1.53 5.90
C TYR A 62 9.97 0.34 6.35
N THR A 63 10.18 -0.64 5.47
CA THR A 63 10.97 -1.84 5.78
C THR A 63 12.43 -1.48 6.11
N LYS A 64 13.03 -0.57 5.36
CA LYS A 64 14.41 -0.08 5.60
C LYS A 64 14.49 0.74 6.89
N THR A 65 13.50 1.58 7.16
CA THR A 65 13.42 2.36 8.40
C THR A 65 13.30 1.44 9.60
N ARG A 66 12.41 0.44 9.56
CA ARG A 66 12.28 -0.58 10.62
C ARG A 66 13.59 -1.34 10.83
N LYS A 67 14.29 -1.75 9.76
CA LYS A 67 15.60 -2.42 9.87
C LYS A 67 16.63 -1.54 10.58
N GLN A 68 16.62 -0.23 10.33
CA GLN A 68 17.50 0.71 11.03
C GLN A 68 17.09 0.88 12.49
N MET A 69 15.79 0.98 12.80
CA MET A 69 15.31 0.98 14.18
C MET A 69 15.78 -0.25 14.95
N MET A 70 15.74 -1.44 14.33
CA MET A 70 16.19 -2.68 15.00
C MET A 70 17.68 -2.64 15.40
N LYS A 71 18.52 -1.91 14.64
CA LYS A 71 19.94 -1.73 14.97
C LYS A 71 20.18 -0.77 16.14
N LEU A 72 19.17 0.03 16.48
CA LEU A 72 19.20 0.99 17.59
C LEU A 72 18.57 0.41 18.87
N GLU A 73 18.37 -0.91 18.92
CA GLU A 73 17.83 -1.63 20.08
C GLU A 73 16.54 -1.00 20.64
N PRO A 74 15.44 -1.03 19.85
CA PRO A 74 14.21 -0.34 20.21
C PRO A 74 13.55 -1.00 21.41
N GLY A 75 12.96 -0.18 22.29
CA GLY A 75 12.17 -0.66 23.42
C GLY A 75 10.93 -1.47 23.00
N GLN A 76 10.31 -2.16 23.95
CA GLN A 76 9.15 -3.01 23.68
C GLN A 76 7.98 -2.26 23.03
N ASP A 77 7.71 -1.03 23.43
CA ASP A 77 6.64 -0.20 22.84
C ASP A 77 6.83 -0.04 21.32
N GLN A 78 8.06 0.26 20.91
CA GLN A 78 8.43 0.45 19.51
C GLN A 78 8.34 -0.85 18.71
N LEU A 79 8.70 -1.99 19.32
CA LEU A 79 8.55 -3.32 18.72
C LEU A 79 7.07 -3.70 18.51
N GLN A 80 6.20 -3.32 19.45
CA GLN A 80 4.76 -3.56 19.34
C GLN A 80 4.11 -2.64 18.29
N LYS A 81 4.56 -1.38 18.22
CA LYS A 81 4.05 -0.36 17.31
C LYS A 81 4.47 -0.61 15.85
N TYR A 82 5.77 -0.82 15.59
CA TYR A 82 6.30 -0.98 14.24
C TYR A 82 6.52 -2.44 13.86
N LYS A 83 5.43 -3.10 13.47
CA LYS A 83 5.42 -4.51 13.05
C LYS A 83 6.04 -4.71 11.65
N PRO A 84 6.60 -5.90 11.35
CA PRO A 84 7.00 -6.24 10.00
C PRO A 84 5.83 -6.09 9.01
N LEU A 85 6.11 -5.56 7.83
CA LEU A 85 5.12 -5.40 6.77
C LEU A 85 5.08 -6.69 5.95
N LEU A 86 3.90 -7.32 5.89
CA LEU A 86 3.69 -8.53 5.10
C LEU A 86 3.25 -8.19 3.68
N ARG A 87 3.66 -8.98 2.71
CA ARG A 87 3.32 -8.75 1.29
C ARG A 87 1.81 -8.86 1.06
N GLU A 88 1.16 -9.70 1.84
CA GLU A 88 -0.28 -9.95 1.86
C GLU A 88 -1.06 -8.69 2.27
N GLN A 89 -0.52 -7.89 3.20
CA GLN A 89 -1.13 -6.63 3.65
C GLN A 89 -1.09 -5.54 2.58
N LEU A 90 -0.25 -5.69 1.55
CA LEU A 90 -0.14 -4.78 0.42
C LEU A 90 -1.07 -5.15 -0.73
N LYS A 91 -1.72 -6.32 -0.66
CA LYS A 91 -2.71 -6.72 -1.64
C LYS A 91 -4.04 -6.09 -1.26
N ILE A 92 -4.62 -5.35 -2.20
CA ILE A 92 -6.02 -4.94 -2.09
C ILE A 92 -6.86 -6.12 -2.54
N SER A 93 -7.63 -6.71 -1.62
CA SER A 93 -8.68 -7.64 -2.00
C SER A 93 -9.76 -6.85 -2.73
N THR A 94 -9.74 -6.87 -4.06
CA THR A 94 -10.78 -6.29 -4.91
C THR A 94 -12.01 -7.20 -5.01
N ALA A 95 -12.07 -8.28 -4.22
CA ALA A 95 -13.09 -9.32 -4.24
C ALA A 95 -14.44 -8.91 -3.64
N VAL A 96 -14.60 -7.70 -3.11
CA VAL A 96 -15.92 -7.24 -2.63
C VAL A 96 -16.63 -6.45 -3.72
N GLY A 97 -17.65 -7.11 -4.29
CA GLY A 97 -18.74 -6.51 -5.05
C GLY A 97 -18.78 -6.91 -6.52
N ASP A 98 -19.00 -8.19 -6.81
CA ASP A 98 -19.91 -8.58 -7.89
C ASP A 98 -21.19 -9.13 -7.21
N PRO A 99 -22.25 -8.33 -7.06
CA PRO A 99 -23.53 -8.84 -6.56
C PRO A 99 -24.21 -9.82 -7.54
N ASN A 100 -23.68 -10.00 -8.75
CA ASN A 100 -24.23 -10.88 -9.79
C ASN A 100 -23.36 -12.11 -10.10
N ALA A 101 -22.29 -12.36 -9.35
CA ALA A 101 -21.53 -13.60 -9.49
C ALA A 101 -22.21 -14.75 -8.73
N ARG A 102 -23.40 -15.17 -9.20
CA ARG A 102 -24.05 -16.50 -9.12
C ARG A 102 -25.56 -16.38 -8.88
N GLY A 103 -26.34 -16.72 -9.90
CA GLY A 103 -27.73 -17.14 -9.75
C GLY A 103 -28.59 -16.88 -10.99
N GLN A 104 -28.84 -17.96 -11.74
CA GLN A 104 -29.76 -18.16 -12.88
C GLN A 104 -29.25 -17.75 -14.26
#